data_AF-A0A0Q6UAU4-F1
#
_entry.id   AF-A0A0Q6UAU4-F1
#
_cell.length_a   1.000
_cell.length_b   1.000
_cell.length_c   1.000
_cell.angle_alpha   90.00
_cell.angle_beta   90.00
_cell.angle_gamma   90.00
#
_symmetry.space_group_name_H-M   'P 1'
#
loop_
_entity.id
_entity.type
_entity.pdbx_description
1 polymer ?
#
loop_
_entity_poly.entity_id
_entity_poly.type
_entity_poly.pdbx_seq_one_letter_code
_entity_poly.pdbx_strand_id
1 'polypeptide(L)'
;MERNGAAESREQADRPGPFERFVDAVNEKVSRAPFFAVILVALAAWAVSYPLWKTTTKWELALHTGSSILSLLLLVLLENAGRRSEEAAQEKLNVLAEALAALMDSRAADDPELDEAVGKLRRAVGLEERH
;
A
#
# COMPACT_ATOMS: atom_id res chain seq x y z
N MET A 1 35.00 -29.01 -7.29
CA MET A 1 34.28 -28.05 -8.15
C MET A 1 32.78 -28.36 -8.05
N GLU A 2 32.12 -27.97 -6.94
CA GLU A 2 30.73 -28.38 -6.64
C GLU A 2 29.92 -27.21 -6.06
N ARG A 3 29.78 -26.11 -6.83
CA ARG A 3 28.91 -24.99 -6.46
C ARG A 3 28.09 -24.55 -7.68
N ASN A 4 27.23 -25.42 -8.20
CA ASN A 4 26.32 -25.01 -9.28
C ASN A 4 25.04 -25.84 -9.37
N GLY A 5 24.38 -26.12 -8.24
CA GLY A 5 23.06 -26.77 -8.22
C GLY A 5 22.01 -26.05 -7.37
N ALA A 6 22.43 -25.19 -6.44
CA ALA A 6 21.55 -24.45 -5.55
C ALA A 6 21.12 -23.06 -6.10
N ALA A 7 21.71 -22.62 -7.21
CA ALA A 7 21.34 -21.36 -7.88
C ALA A 7 20.22 -21.57 -8.90
N GLU A 8 20.23 -22.68 -9.65
CA GLU A 8 19.23 -22.97 -10.69
C GLU A 8 17.84 -23.31 -10.14
N SER A 9 17.77 -23.81 -8.90
CA SER A 9 16.52 -24.20 -8.23
C SER A 9 15.75 -23.01 -7.62
N ARG A 10 16.37 -21.82 -7.52
CA ARG A 10 15.68 -20.58 -7.11
C ARG A 10 15.11 -19.77 -8.29
N GLU A 11 15.59 -20.02 -9.50
CA GLU A 11 15.16 -19.28 -10.70
C GLU A 11 13.92 -19.89 -11.37
N GLN A 12 13.53 -21.10 -10.98
CA GLN A 12 12.40 -21.83 -11.58
C GLN A 12 11.09 -21.73 -10.79
N ALA A 13 11.09 -21.05 -9.63
CA ALA A 13 9.96 -20.95 -8.72
C ALA A 13 9.31 -19.54 -8.68
N ASP A 14 9.35 -18.79 -9.78
CA ASP A 14 8.61 -17.52 -9.87
C ASP A 14 7.93 -17.36 -11.23
N ARG A 15 7.14 -18.37 -11.60
CA ARG A 15 6.04 -18.10 -12.53
C ARG A 15 4.87 -17.67 -11.67
N PRO A 16 4.48 -16.37 -11.69
CA PRO A 16 3.39 -15.91 -10.85
C PRO A 16 2.17 -16.77 -11.15
N GLY A 17 1.63 -17.37 -10.09
CA GLY A 17 0.48 -18.25 -10.19
C GLY A 17 -0.69 -17.54 -10.88
N PRO A 18 -1.67 -18.28 -11.43
CA PRO A 18 -2.85 -17.66 -12.06
C PRO A 18 -3.60 -16.73 -11.09
N PHE A 19 -3.51 -17.00 -9.77
CA PHE A 19 -4.01 -16.13 -8.73
C PHE A 19 -3.16 -14.88 -8.53
N GLU A 20 -1.84 -14.97 -8.47
CA GLU A 20 -0.95 -13.80 -8.34
C GLU A 20 -1.06 -12.87 -9.54
N ARG A 21 -1.16 -13.41 -10.76
CA ARG A 21 -1.46 -12.62 -11.97
C ARG A 21 -2.84 -11.94 -11.91
N PHE A 22 -3.83 -12.57 -11.30
CA PHE A 22 -5.14 -11.96 -11.07
C PHE A 22 -5.05 -10.85 -10.02
N VAL A 23 -4.34 -11.10 -8.92
CA VAL A 23 -4.10 -10.11 -7.86
C VAL A 23 -3.35 -8.90 -8.42
N ASP A 24 -2.28 -9.08 -9.18
CA ASP A 24 -1.52 -8.00 -9.81
C ASP A 24 -2.36 -7.23 -10.84
N ALA A 25 -3.12 -7.93 -11.68
CA ALA A 25 -4.01 -7.29 -12.66
C ALA A 25 -5.14 -6.49 -11.99
N VAL A 26 -5.63 -6.96 -10.84
CA VAL A 26 -6.62 -6.23 -10.03
C VAL A 26 -5.94 -5.02 -9.38
N ASN A 27 -4.75 -5.18 -8.80
CA ASN A 27 -4.02 -4.13 -8.09
C ASN A 27 -3.61 -2.97 -9.03
N GLU A 28 -3.16 -3.28 -10.24
CA GLU A 28 -2.83 -2.30 -11.27
C GLU A 28 -4.07 -1.52 -11.76
N LYS A 29 -5.22 -2.20 -11.88
CA LYS A 29 -6.47 -1.56 -12.33
C LYS A 29 -7.13 -0.74 -11.24
N VAL A 30 -7.12 -1.23 -10.00
CA VAL A 30 -7.72 -0.60 -8.82
C VAL A 30 -7.04 0.73 -8.47
N SER A 31 -5.72 0.84 -8.70
CA SER A 31 -4.94 2.05 -8.38
C SER A 31 -5.17 3.24 -9.34
N ARG A 32 -6.01 3.08 -10.37
CA ARG A 32 -6.26 4.10 -11.40
C ARG A 32 -7.65 4.75 -11.24
N ALA A 33 -7.69 6.09 -11.28
CA ALA A 33 -8.91 6.91 -11.31
C ALA A 33 -10.06 6.41 -12.24
N PRO A 34 -9.82 5.84 -13.44
CA PRO A 34 -10.87 5.26 -14.28
C PRO A 34 -11.59 4.04 -13.66
N PHE A 35 -11.02 3.35 -12.68
CA PHE A 35 -11.69 2.22 -12.01
C PHE A 35 -12.93 2.65 -11.23
N PHE A 36 -12.84 3.82 -10.58
CA PHE A 36 -13.98 4.44 -9.92
C PHE A 36 -15.11 4.74 -10.92
N ALA A 37 -14.76 5.25 -12.11
CA ALA A 37 -15.73 5.51 -13.17
C ALA A 37 -16.40 4.21 -13.67
N VAL A 38 -15.67 3.10 -13.79
CA VAL A 38 -16.24 1.80 -14.17
C VAL A 38 -17.21 1.28 -13.11
N ILE A 39 -16.86 1.38 -11.83
CA ILE A 39 -17.77 1.02 -10.73
C ILE A 39 -19.05 1.86 -10.78
N LEU A 40 -18.92 3.17 -11.00
CA LEU A 40 -20.04 4.11 -11.09
C LEU A 40 -20.95 3.79 -12.28
N VAL A 41 -20.37 3.45 -13.43
CA VAL A 41 -21.10 3.03 -14.63
C VAL A 41 -21.80 1.68 -14.40
N ALA A 42 -21.14 0.73 -13.73
CA ALA A 42 -21.74 -0.55 -13.38
C ALA A 42 -22.93 -0.38 -12.42
N LEU A 43 -22.79 0.45 -11.39
CA LEU A 43 -23.87 0.87 -10.49
C LEU A 43 -25.02 1.53 -11.24
N ALA A 44 -24.71 2.48 -12.13
CA ALA A 44 -25.71 3.20 -12.90
C ALA A 44 -26.46 2.27 -13.86
N ALA A 45 -25.75 1.41 -14.61
CA ALA A 45 -26.36 0.42 -15.49
C ALA A 45 -27.27 -0.56 -14.73
N TRP A 46 -26.87 -0.92 -13.51
CA TRP A 46 -27.65 -1.82 -12.66
C TRP A 46 -28.87 -1.13 -12.05
N ALA A 47 -28.75 0.13 -11.64
CA ALA A 47 -29.88 0.96 -11.22
C ALA A 47 -30.89 1.15 -12.37
N VAL A 48 -30.40 1.35 -13.60
CA VAL A 48 -31.24 1.48 -14.81
C VAL A 48 -31.89 0.15 -15.21
N SER A 49 -31.42 -1.01 -14.71
CA SER A 49 -32.12 -2.29 -14.89
C SER A 49 -33.39 -2.45 -14.02
N TYR A 50 -33.72 -1.47 -13.18
CA TYR A 50 -34.94 -1.41 -12.36
C TYR A 50 -36.27 -1.74 -13.10
N PRO A 51 -36.58 -1.15 -14.28
CA PRO A 51 -37.88 -1.34 -14.93
C PRO A 51 -38.05 -2.74 -15.54
N LEU A 52 -36.98 -3.56 -15.57
CA LEU A 52 -37.03 -4.94 -16.03
C LEU A 52 -37.48 -5.91 -14.92
N TRP A 53 -37.50 -5.46 -13.65
CA TRP A 53 -37.80 -6.31 -12.50
C TRP A 53 -39.26 -6.15 -12.08
N LYS A 54 -40.04 -7.24 -12.12
CA LYS A 54 -41.50 -7.25 -11.84
C LYS A 54 -41.87 -6.96 -10.38
N THR A 55 -40.91 -6.83 -9.45
CA THR A 55 -41.20 -6.70 -8.01
C THR A 55 -40.20 -5.77 -7.33
N THR A 56 -40.68 -4.69 -6.72
CA THR A 56 -39.88 -3.65 -6.04
C THR A 56 -39.00 -4.21 -4.92
N THR A 57 -39.48 -5.20 -4.16
CA THR A 57 -38.76 -5.80 -3.02
C THR A 57 -37.44 -6.47 -3.41
N LYS A 58 -37.37 -7.13 -4.58
CA LYS A 58 -36.13 -7.79 -5.02
C LYS A 58 -35.07 -6.78 -5.43
N TRP A 59 -35.50 -5.68 -6.04
CA TRP A 59 -34.62 -4.62 -6.48
C TRP A 59 -34.07 -3.81 -5.29
N GLU A 60 -34.91 -3.52 -4.30
CA GLU A 60 -34.51 -2.81 -3.08
C GLU A 60 -33.46 -3.58 -2.28
N LEU A 61 -33.69 -4.88 -2.06
CA LEU A 61 -32.72 -5.76 -1.37
C LEU A 61 -31.37 -5.76 -2.11
N ALA A 62 -31.43 -5.83 -3.43
CA ALA A 62 -30.24 -5.87 -4.26
C ALA A 62 -29.48 -4.53 -4.20
N LEU A 63 -30.16 -3.37 -4.24
CA LEU A 63 -29.52 -2.07 -4.08
C LEU A 63 -28.88 -1.89 -2.71
N HIS A 64 -29.58 -2.28 -1.65
CA HIS A 64 -29.05 -2.17 -0.29
C HIS A 64 -27.78 -3.02 -0.12
N THR A 65 -27.82 -4.28 -0.53
CA THR A 65 -26.67 -5.19 -0.42
C THR A 65 -25.54 -4.79 -1.37
N GLY A 66 -25.84 -4.41 -2.61
CA GLY A 66 -24.86 -4.02 -3.63
C GLY A 66 -24.12 -2.74 -3.26
N SER A 67 -24.84 -1.70 -2.84
CA SER A 67 -24.24 -0.44 -2.40
C SER A 67 -23.39 -0.62 -1.13
N SER A 68 -23.82 -1.50 -0.21
CA SER A 68 -23.03 -1.85 0.98
C SER A 68 -21.71 -2.52 0.61
N ILE A 69 -21.72 -3.54 -0.27
CA ILE A 69 -20.50 -4.21 -0.74
C ILE A 69 -19.56 -3.23 -1.44
N LEU A 70 -20.10 -2.37 -2.31
CA LEU A 70 -19.30 -1.39 -3.04
C LEU A 70 -18.69 -0.34 -2.11
N SER A 71 -19.43 0.10 -1.10
CA SER A 71 -18.93 1.04 -0.09
C SER A 71 -17.81 0.41 0.75
N LEU A 72 -17.97 -0.84 1.18
CA LEU A 72 -16.93 -1.58 1.90
C LEU A 72 -15.67 -1.75 1.04
N LEU A 73 -15.83 -2.09 -0.24
CA LEU A 73 -14.71 -2.18 -1.17
C LEU A 73 -14.02 -0.82 -1.29
N LEU A 74 -14.76 0.27 -1.48
CA LEU A 74 -14.21 1.61 -1.56
C LEU A 74 -13.46 2.01 -0.29
N LEU A 75 -14.03 1.69 0.88
CA LEU A 75 -13.45 1.96 2.18
C LEU A 75 -12.10 1.26 2.32
N VAL A 76 -12.03 -0.04 2.03
CA VAL A 76 -10.78 -0.82 2.09
C VAL A 76 -9.74 -0.27 1.10
N LEU A 77 -10.16 0.13 -0.11
CA LEU A 77 -9.24 0.74 -1.07
C LEU A 77 -8.70 2.08 -0.59
N LEU A 78 -9.56 2.91 -0.02
CA LEU A 78 -9.18 4.21 0.54
C LEU A 78 -8.24 4.04 1.73
N GLU A 79 -8.53 3.10 2.62
CA GLU A 79 -7.66 2.73 3.74
C GLU A 79 -6.30 2.21 3.26
N ASN A 80 -6.26 1.36 2.23
CA ASN A 80 -5.02 0.86 1.65
C ASN A 80 -4.17 1.98 1.02
N ALA A 81 -4.81 2.89 0.28
CA ALA A 81 -4.14 4.06 -0.28
C ALA A 81 -3.61 4.99 0.83
N GLY A 82 -4.39 5.19 1.90
CA GLY A 82 -3.99 5.94 3.09
C GLY A 82 -2.77 5.33 3.77
N ARG A 83 -2.79 4.02 4.06
CA ARG A 83 -1.68 3.29 4.67
C ARG A 83 -0.38 3.43 3.88
N ARG A 84 -0.45 3.26 2.55
CA ARG A 84 0.72 3.45 1.67
C ARG A 84 1.25 4.89 1.70
N SER A 85 0.36 5.88 1.77
CA SER A 85 0.76 7.29 1.87
C SER A 85 1.44 7.60 3.20
N GLU A 86 0.96 7.02 4.30
CA GLU A 86 1.53 7.17 5.64
C GLU A 86 2.94 6.55 5.73
N GLU A 87 3.10 5.31 5.23
CA GLU A 87 4.40 4.63 5.15
C GLU A 87 5.43 5.47 4.35
N ALA A 88 5.04 6.03 3.21
CA ALA A 88 5.92 6.87 2.40
C ALA A 88 6.26 8.23 3.06
N ALA A 89 5.37 8.76 3.91
CA ALA A 89 5.64 9.98 4.67
C ALA A 89 6.65 9.73 5.79
N GLN A 90 6.51 8.61 6.51
CA GLN A 90 7.45 8.19 7.56
C GLN A 90 8.86 7.97 7.00
N GLU A 91 8.98 7.30 5.85
CA GLU A 91 10.29 7.07 5.21
C GLU A 91 11.01 8.39 4.90
N LYS A 92 10.29 9.38 4.37
CA LYS A 92 10.86 10.71 4.09
C LYS A 92 11.31 11.42 5.36
N LEU A 93 10.52 11.35 6.43
CA LEU A 93 10.89 11.92 7.73
C LEU A 93 12.13 11.24 8.31
N ASN A 94 12.23 9.92 8.17
CA ASN A 94 13.39 9.15 8.61
C ASN A 94 14.67 9.57 7.87
N VAL A 95 14.61 9.73 6.54
CA VAL A 95 15.74 10.23 5.74
C VAL A 95 16.16 11.63 6.17
N LEU A 96 15.21 12.53 6.43
CA LEU A 96 15.51 13.89 6.91
C LEU A 96 16.13 13.86 8.31
N ALA A 97 15.63 13.00 9.20
CA ALA A 97 16.18 12.84 10.55
C ALA A 97 17.63 12.32 10.50
N GLU A 98 17.93 11.32 9.67
CA GLU A 98 19.29 10.83 9.47
C GLU A 98 20.20 11.91 8.88
N ALA A 99 19.74 12.67 7.87
CA ALA A 99 20.52 13.75 7.28
C ALA A 99 20.84 14.86 8.29
N LEU A 100 19.87 15.21 9.15
CA LEU A 100 20.08 16.17 10.24
C LEU A 100 21.04 15.63 11.30
N ALA A 101 20.91 14.35 11.68
CA ALA A 101 21.81 13.70 12.62
C ALA A 101 23.25 13.68 12.10
N ALA A 102 23.47 13.32 10.82
CA ALA A 102 24.78 13.34 10.20
C ALA A 102 25.38 14.76 10.09
N LEU A 103 24.54 15.78 9.86
CA LEU A 103 24.99 17.18 9.85
C LEU A 103 25.41 17.64 11.25
N MET A 104 24.66 17.25 12.28
CA MET A 104 25.02 17.50 13.68
C MET A 104 26.30 16.76 14.07
N ASP A 105 26.46 15.51 13.67
CA ASP A 105 27.67 14.69 13.88
C ASP A 105 28.91 15.34 13.24
N SER A 106 28.78 15.84 12.01
CA SER A 106 29.86 16.58 11.33
C SER A 106 30.30 17.87 12.04
N ARG A 107 29.46 18.41 12.93
CA ARG A 107 29.76 19.56 13.80
C ARG A 107 30.08 19.19 15.25
N ALA A 108 29.77 17.96 15.67
CA ALA A 108 30.03 17.43 17.00
C ALA A 108 31.48 17.02 17.21
N ALA A 109 32.29 16.96 16.14
CA ALA A 109 33.73 16.69 16.23
C ALA A 109 34.50 17.64 17.20
N ASP A 110 33.92 18.80 17.54
CA ASP A 110 34.48 19.78 18.47
C ASP A 110 33.70 19.88 19.81
N ASP A 111 32.60 19.13 20.02
CA ASP A 111 31.76 19.22 21.23
C ASP A 111 31.20 17.84 21.69
N PRO A 112 31.75 17.25 22.77
CA PRO A 112 31.35 15.94 23.29
C PRO A 112 29.93 15.89 23.87
N GLU A 113 29.32 17.03 24.22
CA GLU A 113 27.93 17.06 24.70
C GLU A 113 26.94 16.89 23.53
N LEU A 114 27.34 17.34 22.33
CA LEU A 114 26.56 17.22 21.10
C LEU A 114 26.57 15.80 20.53
N ASP A 115 27.70 15.07 20.66
CA ASP A 115 27.83 13.66 20.28
C ASP A 115 26.87 12.75 21.08
N GLU A 116 26.75 12.99 22.39
CA GLU A 116 25.80 12.26 23.23
C GLU A 116 24.34 12.53 22.83
N ALA A 117 24.03 13.78 22.47
CA ALA A 117 22.70 14.18 22.00
C ALA A 117 22.34 13.53 20.66
N VAL A 118 23.28 13.46 19.71
CA VAL A 118 23.11 12.77 18.42
C VAL A 118 22.90 11.28 18.64
N GLY A 119 23.69 10.64 19.52
CA GLY A 119 23.51 9.22 19.88
C GLY A 119 22.13 8.91 20.47
N LYS A 120 21.56 9.81 21.30
CA LYS A 120 20.19 9.68 21.82
C LYS A 120 19.13 9.78 20.72
N LEU A 121 19.29 10.71 19.77
CA LEU A 121 18.36 10.86 18.64
C LEU A 121 18.38 9.62 17.73
N ARG A 122 19.58 9.10 17.42
CA ARG A 122 19.75 7.91 16.58
C ARG A 122 19.09 6.66 17.18
N ARG A 123 19.21 6.50 18.50
CA ARG A 123 18.50 5.45 19.27
C ARG A 123 16.99 5.62 19.24
N ALA A 124 16.48 6.84 19.43
CA ALA A 124 15.05 7.11 19.44
C ALA A 124 14.39 6.92 18.05
N VAL A 125 15.16 7.13 16.98
CA VAL A 125 14.70 6.97 15.58
C VAL A 125 14.86 5.51 15.09
N GLY A 126 15.56 4.65 15.84
CA GLY A 126 15.67 3.21 15.52
C GLY A 126 16.66 2.87 14.41
N LEU A 127 17.64 3.73 14.14
CA LEU A 127 18.61 3.57 13.05
C LEU A 127 19.78 2.61 13.38
N GLU A 128 19.88 2.15 14.63
CA GLU A 128 20.95 1.25 15.10
C GLU A 128 20.83 -0.20 14.58
N GLU A 129 19.65 -0.66 14.17
CA GLU A 129 19.45 -2.07 13.76
C GLU A 129 19.87 -2.38 12.31
N ARG A 130 20.46 -1.42 11.59
CA ARG A 130 20.83 -1.56 10.17
C ARG A 130 22.34 -1.64 9.90
N HIS A 131 23.11 -2.18 10.84
CA HIS A 131 24.52 -2.53 10.62
C HIS A 131 24.81 -4.01 10.92
#